data_AF-A0A971WIY5-F1
#
_entry.id   AF-A0A971WIY5-F1
#
_cell.length_a   1.000
_cell.length_b   1.000
_cell.length_c   1.000
_cell.angle_alpha   90.00
_cell.angle_beta   90.00
_cell.angle_gamma   90.00
#
_symmetry.space_group_name_H-M   'P 1'
#
loop_
_entity.id
_entity.type
_entity.pdbx_description
1 polymer ?
#
loop_
_entity_poly.entity_id
_entity_poly.type
_entity_poly.pdbx_seq_one_letter_code
_entity_poly.pdbx_strand_id
1 'polypeptide(L)'
;AINTACFVGRKVGGITGSIAAISGAVLPSFLVIMFVASFFLQYRHLGVVQNFFRGATPAIVALIAGGVVDIGKSALDNWEDLIIAFLLFFLVVLLELHPLWIVLIGGMLGMVRRK
;
A
#
# COMPACT_ATOMS: atom_id res chain seq x y z
N ALA A 1 -2.96 6.25 10.04
CA ALA A 1 -3.79 5.52 11.05
C ALA A 1 -2.98 4.48 11.81
N ILE A 2 -2.49 3.40 11.17
CA ILE A 2 -1.80 2.29 11.87
C ILE A 2 -0.50 2.76 12.56
N ASN A 3 0.35 3.54 11.88
CA ASN A 3 1.58 4.06 12.49
C ASN A 3 1.29 4.89 13.76
N THR A 4 0.26 5.74 13.69
CA THR A 4 -0.20 6.54 14.83
C THR A 4 -0.79 5.67 15.94
N ALA A 5 -1.61 4.66 15.60
CA ALA A 5 -2.20 3.73 16.56
C ALA A 5 -1.13 2.91 17.29
N CYS A 6 -0.12 2.42 16.57
CA CYS A 6 1.04 1.73 17.13
C CYS A 6 1.81 2.65 18.10
N PHE A 7 2.17 3.86 17.65
CA PHE A 7 2.95 4.79 18.45
C PHE A 7 2.20 5.24 19.73
N VAL A 8 0.95 5.67 19.57
CA VAL A 8 0.11 6.14 20.68
C VAL A 8 -0.21 4.99 21.63
N GLY A 9 -0.60 3.82 21.10
CA GLY A 9 -0.87 2.63 21.91
C GLY A 9 0.34 2.19 22.72
N ARG A 10 1.55 2.26 22.12
CA ARG A 10 2.81 1.99 22.84
C ARG A 10 3.10 2.99 23.94
N LYS A 11 2.78 4.27 23.72
CA LYS A 11 2.97 5.32 24.71
C LYS A 11 2.01 5.21 25.91
N VAL A 12 0.78 4.77 25.67
CA VAL A 12 -0.27 4.68 26.71
C VAL A 12 -0.16 3.38 27.52
N GLY A 13 0.08 2.24 26.87
CA GLY A 13 -0.01 0.92 27.51
C GLY A 13 1.14 -0.02 27.16
N GLY A 14 2.28 0.52 26.72
CA GLY A 14 3.42 -0.30 26.30
C GLY A 14 3.06 -1.25 25.15
N ILE A 15 3.66 -2.43 25.11
CA ILE A 15 3.48 -3.38 24.01
C ILE A 15 2.01 -3.84 23.91
N THR A 16 1.37 -4.13 25.04
CA THR A 16 -0.04 -4.58 25.06
C THR A 16 -0.99 -3.47 24.60
N GLY A 17 -0.74 -2.22 24.99
CA GLY A 17 -1.47 -1.05 24.49
C GLY A 17 -1.32 -0.85 22.99
N SER A 18 -0.13 -1.09 22.44
CA SER A 18 0.11 -1.04 20.98
C SER A 18 -0.67 -2.12 20.24
N ILE A 19 -0.68 -3.35 20.74
CA ILE A 19 -1.44 -4.46 20.12
C ILE A 19 -2.94 -4.15 20.15
N ALA A 20 -3.47 -3.71 21.28
CA ALA A 20 -4.88 -3.35 21.40
C ALA A 20 -5.28 -2.21 20.44
N ALA A 21 -4.45 -1.16 20.33
CA ALA A 21 -4.71 -0.03 19.45
C ALA A 21 -4.67 -0.39 17.96
N ILE A 22 -3.70 -1.20 17.53
CA ILE A 22 -3.61 -1.68 16.14
C ILE A 22 -4.81 -2.57 15.82
N SER A 23 -5.14 -3.52 16.70
CA SER A 23 -6.30 -4.40 16.53
C SER A 23 -7.59 -3.59 16.40
N GLY A 24 -7.80 -2.60 17.28
CA GLY A 24 -8.96 -1.71 17.22
C GLY A 24 -9.02 -0.86 15.94
N ALA A 25 -7.88 -0.47 15.38
CA ALA A 25 -7.81 0.28 14.13
C ALA A 25 -8.09 -0.58 12.88
N VAL A 26 -7.73 -1.88 12.91
CA VAL A 26 -7.87 -2.80 11.79
C VAL A 26 -9.24 -3.49 11.79
N LEU A 27 -9.80 -3.76 12.98
CA LEU A 27 -11.08 -4.49 13.15
C LEU A 27 -12.23 -3.96 12.28
N PRO A 28 -12.48 -2.62 12.21
CA PRO A 28 -13.60 -2.10 11.45
C PRO A 28 -13.52 -2.45 9.97
N SER A 29 -12.33 -2.27 9.36
CA SER A 29 -12.12 -2.60 7.95
C SER A 29 -12.26 -4.10 7.70
N PHE A 30 -11.74 -4.92 8.61
CA PHE A 30 -11.86 -6.37 8.54
C PHE A 30 -13.32 -6.84 8.58
N LEU A 31 -14.11 -6.30 9.52
CA LEU A 31 -15.54 -6.63 9.65
C LEU A 31 -16.33 -6.22 8.41
N VAL A 32 -16.06 -5.03 7.85
CA VAL A 32 -16.73 -4.56 6.62
C VAL A 32 -16.40 -5.47 5.44
N ILE A 33 -15.14 -5.83 5.25
CA ILE A 33 -14.73 -6.74 4.16
C ILE A 33 -15.39 -8.10 4.32
N MET A 34 -15.39 -8.65 5.54
CA MET A 34 -15.99 -9.97 5.81
C MET A 34 -17.51 -9.96 5.59
N PHE A 35 -18.17 -8.87 5.99
CA PHE A 35 -19.59 -8.65 5.70
C PHE A 35 -19.84 -8.64 4.20
N VAL A 36 -19.16 -7.79 3.44
CA VAL A 36 -19.30 -7.70 1.97
C VAL A 36 -18.99 -9.03 1.28
N ALA A 37 -17.93 -9.74 1.73
CA ALA A 37 -17.54 -11.03 1.18
C ALA A 37 -18.64 -12.09 1.34
N SER A 38 -19.34 -12.09 2.48
CA SER A 38 -20.44 -13.02 2.74
C SER A 38 -21.58 -12.86 1.72
N PHE A 39 -21.97 -11.62 1.42
CA PHE A 39 -22.96 -11.33 0.37
C PHE A 39 -22.41 -11.63 -1.03
N PHE A 40 -21.16 -11.26 -1.30
CA PHE A 40 -20.54 -11.49 -2.61
C PHE A 40 -20.53 -12.98 -2.98
N LEU A 41 -20.10 -13.86 -2.07
CA LEU A 41 -20.04 -15.31 -2.34
C LEU A 41 -21.42 -15.90 -2.64
N GLN A 42 -22.48 -15.37 -2.01
CA GLN A 42 -23.85 -15.78 -2.29
C GLN A 42 -24.32 -15.32 -3.69
N TYR A 43 -24.03 -14.08 -4.10
CA TYR A 43 -24.56 -13.48 -5.33
C TYR A 43 -23.59 -13.44 -6.52
N ARG A 44 -22.37 -13.98 -6.41
CA ARG A 44 -21.33 -13.98 -7.47
C ARG A 44 -21.76 -14.62 -8.80
N HIS A 45 -22.81 -15.45 -8.78
CA HIS A 45 -23.32 -16.12 -9.96
C HIS A 45 -24.19 -15.20 -10.83
N LEU A 46 -24.69 -14.08 -10.30
CA LEU A 46 -25.40 -13.08 -11.10
C LEU A 46 -24.42 -12.32 -12.00
N GLY A 47 -24.70 -12.28 -13.30
CA GLY A 47 -23.88 -11.57 -14.28
C GLY A 47 -23.71 -10.07 -13.99
N VAL A 48 -24.69 -9.44 -13.33
CA VAL A 48 -24.62 -8.03 -12.90
C VAL A 48 -23.49 -7.82 -11.88
N VAL A 49 -23.34 -8.73 -10.90
CA VAL A 49 -22.28 -8.66 -9.90
C VAL A 49 -20.92 -8.84 -10.57
N GLN A 50 -20.79 -9.83 -11.46
CA GLN A 50 -19.53 -10.04 -12.20
C GLN A 50 -19.13 -8.82 -13.04
N ASN A 51 -20.09 -8.18 -13.71
CA ASN A 51 -19.83 -6.97 -14.50
C ASN A 51 -19.43 -5.78 -13.62
N PHE A 52 -20.02 -5.62 -12.43
CA PHE A 52 -19.59 -4.62 -11.47
C PHE A 52 -18.11 -4.83 -11.05
N PHE A 53 -17.73 -6.06 -10.69
CA PHE A 53 -16.35 -6.35 -10.28
C PHE A 53 -15.35 -6.22 -11.44
N ARG A 54 -15.76 -6.53 -12.68
CA ARG A 54 -14.96 -6.22 -13.87
C ARG A 54 -14.67 -4.72 -14.02
N GLY A 55 -15.61 -3.86 -13.62
CA GLY A 55 -15.40 -2.41 -13.54
C GLY A 55 -14.57 -1.98 -12.32
N ALA A 56 -14.68 -2.69 -11.20
CA ALA A 56 -13.92 -2.39 -9.99
C ALA A 56 -12.40 -2.64 -10.16
N THR A 57 -12.00 -3.68 -10.90
CA THR A 57 -10.58 -3.99 -11.14
C THR A 57 -9.78 -2.81 -11.71
N PRO A 58 -10.15 -2.18 -12.85
CA PRO A 58 -9.43 -1.02 -13.35
C PRO A 58 -9.53 0.21 -12.43
N ALA A 59 -10.63 0.36 -11.68
CA ALA A 59 -10.76 1.44 -10.70
C ALA A 59 -9.73 1.30 -9.55
N ILE A 60 -9.49 0.08 -9.07
CA ILE A 60 -8.46 -0.19 -8.06
C ILE A 60 -7.06 0.11 -8.62
N VAL A 61 -6.79 -0.24 -9.88
CA VAL A 61 -5.52 0.11 -10.54
C VAL A 61 -5.34 1.62 -10.59
N ALA A 62 -6.38 2.38 -10.95
CA ALA A 62 -6.34 3.84 -10.96
C ALA A 62 -6.13 4.42 -9.55
N LEU A 63 -6.75 3.82 -8.52
CA LEU A 63 -6.55 4.22 -7.12
C LEU A 63 -5.10 4.03 -6.66
N ILE A 64 -4.50 2.88 -7.00
CA ILE A 64 -3.09 2.59 -6.69
C ILE A 64 -2.18 3.57 -7.44
N ALA A 65 -2.42 3.79 -8.73
CA ALA A 65 -1.67 4.74 -9.53
C ALA A 65 -1.75 6.17 -8.96
N GLY A 66 -2.93 6.60 -8.50
CA GLY A 66 -3.11 7.86 -7.79
C GLY A 66 -2.24 7.95 -6.53
N GLY A 67 -2.21 6.90 -5.71
CA GLY A 67 -1.33 6.83 -4.54
C GLY A 67 0.16 6.92 -4.89
N VAL A 68 0.59 6.28 -5.98
CA VAL A 68 1.98 6.39 -6.48
C VAL A 68 2.29 7.82 -6.92
N VAL A 69 1.36 8.49 -7.61
CA VAL A 69 1.53 9.89 -8.03
C VAL A 69 1.65 10.81 -6.82
N ASP A 70 0.83 10.63 -5.79
CA ASP A 70 0.87 11.49 -4.60
C ASP A 70 2.16 11.29 -3.78
N ILE A 71 2.66 10.05 -3.69
CA ILE A 71 4.00 9.78 -3.13
C ILE A 71 5.07 10.43 -4.01
N GLY A 72 5.00 10.23 -5.33
CA GLY A 72 5.96 10.78 -6.30
C GLY A 72 6.09 12.30 -6.21
N LYS A 73 4.98 13.04 -6.09
CA LYS A 73 5.00 14.51 -5.94
C LYS A 73 5.78 15.01 -4.72
N SER A 74 5.85 14.21 -3.66
CA SER A 74 6.54 14.57 -2.42
C SER A 74 7.94 13.96 -2.29
N ALA A 75 8.27 12.98 -3.13
CA ALA A 75 9.53 12.24 -3.09
C ALA A 75 10.47 12.55 -4.27
N LEU A 76 9.95 13.04 -5.39
CA LEU A 76 10.70 13.32 -6.62
C LEU A 76 10.84 14.83 -6.81
N ASP A 77 11.83 15.43 -6.14
CA ASP A 77 12.12 16.86 -6.27
C ASP A 77 13.08 17.16 -7.44
N ASN A 78 14.02 16.25 -7.74
CA ASN A 78 15.04 16.46 -8.76
C ASN A 78 14.88 15.52 -9.96
N TRP A 79 15.43 15.94 -11.11
CA TRP A 79 15.54 15.11 -12.31
C TRP A 79 16.28 13.79 -12.04
N GLU A 80 17.23 13.82 -11.10
CA GLU A 80 17.99 12.65 -10.66
C GLU A 80 17.12 11.62 -9.92
N ASP A 81 16.18 12.07 -9.10
CA ASP A 81 15.26 11.20 -8.35
C ASP A 81 14.31 10.50 -9.32
N LEU A 82 13.86 11.22 -10.36
CA LEU A 82 13.05 10.66 -11.43
C LEU A 82 13.79 9.56 -12.20
N ILE A 83 15.08 9.75 -12.50
CA ILE A 83 15.89 8.74 -13.17
C ILE A 83 16.07 7.50 -12.29
N ILE A 84 16.37 7.68 -11.00
CA ILE A 84 16.49 6.55 -10.07
C ILE A 84 15.17 5.79 -9.99
N ALA A 85 14.04 6.49 -9.86
CA ALA A 85 12.72 5.87 -9.78
C ALA A 85 12.41 5.05 -11.05
N PHE A 86 12.67 5.60 -12.24
CA PHE A 86 12.47 4.87 -13.50
C PHE A 86 13.40 3.66 -13.63
N LEU A 87 14.68 3.80 -13.25
CA LEU A 87 15.66 2.73 -13.33
C LEU A 87 15.31 1.57 -12.39
N LEU A 88 14.92 1.87 -11.15
CA LEU A 88 14.46 0.87 -10.19
C LEU A 88 13.16 0.21 -10.64
N PHE A 89 12.22 0.98 -11.20
CA PHE A 89 10.99 0.44 -11.78
C PHE A 89 11.27 -0.56 -12.90
N PHE A 90 12.15 -0.21 -13.84
CA PHE A 90 12.55 -1.11 -14.93
C PHE A 90 13.25 -2.37 -14.40
N LEU A 91 14.08 -2.21 -13.36
CA LEU A 91 14.76 -3.32 -12.72
C LEU A 91 13.76 -4.32 -12.11
N VAL A 92 12.70 -3.83 -11.45
CA VAL A 92 11.63 -4.69 -10.90
C VAL A 92 10.90 -5.45 -12.02
N VAL A 93 10.51 -4.74 -13.07
CA VAL A 93 9.64 -5.28 -14.12
C VAL A 93 10.38 -6.28 -15.02
N LEU A 94 11.65 -6.02 -15.34
CA LEU A 94 12.42 -6.89 -16.24
C LEU A 94 13.14 -8.04 -15.55
N LEU A 95 13.68 -7.82 -14.35
CA LEU A 95 14.49 -8.82 -13.65
C LEU A 95 13.71 -9.56 -12.56
N GLU A 96 12.42 -9.28 -12.42
CA GLU A 96 11.51 -9.88 -11.42
C GLU A 96 12.10 -9.93 -10.01
N LEU A 97 12.94 -8.94 -9.68
CA LEU A 97 13.67 -8.92 -8.43
C LEU A 97 12.70 -8.74 -7.28
N HIS A 98 12.99 -9.45 -6.18
CA HIS A 98 12.20 -9.32 -4.98
C HIS A 98 12.21 -7.85 -4.50
N PRO A 99 11.03 -7.22 -4.29
CA PRO A 99 10.92 -5.79 -3.98
C PRO A 99 11.78 -5.32 -2.80
N LEU A 100 12.07 -6.21 -1.85
CA LEU A 100 12.98 -5.93 -0.74
C LEU A 100 14.36 -5.43 -1.21
N TRP A 101 14.95 -6.06 -2.22
CA TRP A 101 16.27 -5.66 -2.74
C TRP A 101 16.23 -4.29 -3.40
N ILE A 102 15.15 -3.99 -4.12
CA ILE A 102 14.95 -2.69 -4.77
C ILE A 102 14.81 -1.57 -3.73
N VAL A 103 14.08 -1.81 -2.63
CA VAL A 103 13.96 -0.85 -1.53
C VAL A 103 15.33 -0.61 -0.87
N LEU A 104 16.14 -1.65 -0.67
CA LEU A 104 17.48 -1.52 -0.09
C LEU A 104 18.43 -0.73 -1.00
N ILE A 105 18.48 -1.07 -2.30
CA ILE A 105 19.32 -0.37 -3.28
C ILE A 105 18.89 1.10 -3.42
N GLY A 106 17.59 1.36 -3.57
CA GLY A 106 17.06 2.71 -3.65
C GLY A 106 17.35 3.53 -2.39
N GLY A 107 17.20 2.92 -1.21
CA GLY A 107 17.55 3.55 0.07
C GLY A 107 19.03 3.90 0.17
N MET A 108 19.92 2.99 -0.24
CA MET A 108 21.38 3.24 -0.25
C MET A 108 21.76 4.35 -1.23
N LEU A 109 21.23 4.33 -2.46
CA LEU A 109 21.45 5.38 -3.46
C LEU A 109 21.01 6.75 -2.95
N GLY A 110 19.85 6.82 -2.29
CA GLY A 110 19.35 8.04 -1.67
C GLY A 110 20.25 8.54 -0.54
N MET A 111 20.74 7.66 0.34
CA MET A 111 21.63 8.03 1.45
C MET A 111 22.98 8.59 0.99
N VAL A 112 23.55 8.04 -0.08
CA VAL A 112 24.84 8.51 -0.62
C VAL A 112 24.70 9.89 -1.25
N ARG A 113 23.55 10.18 -1.88
CA ARG A 113 23.29 11.46 -2.56
C ARG A 113 22.79 12.57 -1.65
N ARG A 114 22.08 12.25 -0.57
CA ARG A 114 21.49 13.24 0.35
C ARG A 114 22.49 13.76 1.40
N LYS A 115 23.79 13.65 1.14
CA LYS A 115 24.89 14.29 1.89
C LYS A 115 25.26 15.60 1.21
#